data_AF-A0AAV1PZ83-F1
#
_entry.id   AF-A0AAV1PZ83-F1
#
_cell.length_a   1.000
_cell.length_b   1.000
_cell.length_c   1.000
_cell.angle_alpha   90.00
_cell.angle_beta   90.00
_cell.angle_gamma   90.00
#
_symmetry.space_group_name_H-M   'P 1'
#
loop_
_entity.id
_entity.type
_entity.pdbx_description
1 polymer ?
#
loop_
_entity_poly.entity_id
_entity_poly.type
_entity_poly.pdbx_seq_one_letter_code
_entity_poly.pdbx_strand_id
1 'polypeptide(L)'
;MAALRALGASMENSGIDDAWIEADVYGPATTRQILKCTHYKRALHAHIYSYVALYEMALEKFFKENSQLKDVCLKATEGVEAACSEGKDTKAESTKQASSTLLEALTAEVITAFQKWKEQKSRKAMFKAMMNYLHRVETILSL
;
A
#
# COMPACT_ATOMS: atom_id res chain seq x y z
N MET A 1 2.59 2.79 -19.69
CA MET A 1 3.19 4.14 -19.90
C MET A 1 2.16 5.26 -19.74
N ALA A 2 1.10 5.31 -20.55
CA ALA A 2 0.09 6.37 -20.47
C ALA A 2 -0.59 6.48 -19.08
N ALA A 3 -0.95 5.34 -18.47
CA ALA A 3 -1.57 5.31 -17.15
C ALA A 3 -0.66 5.88 -16.04
N LEU A 4 0.64 5.50 -16.01
CA LEU A 4 1.60 6.05 -15.06
C LEU A 4 1.86 7.54 -15.29
N ARG A 5 1.86 8.01 -16.54
CA ARG A 5 1.96 9.44 -16.85
C ARG A 5 0.74 10.21 -16.37
N ALA A 6 -0.46 9.67 -16.55
CA ALA A 6 -1.69 10.27 -16.02
C ALA A 6 -1.71 10.30 -14.49
N LEU A 7 -1.22 9.22 -13.85
CA LEU A 7 -1.05 9.16 -12.40
C LEU A 7 -0.10 10.24 -11.90
N GLY A 8 1.10 10.33 -12.49
CA GLY A 8 2.10 11.33 -12.15
C GLY A 8 1.60 12.76 -12.35
N ALA A 9 0.91 13.06 -13.46
CA ALA A 9 0.30 14.37 -13.69
C ALA A 9 -0.77 14.70 -12.63
N SER A 10 -1.52 13.72 -12.16
CA SER A 10 -2.53 13.92 -11.11
C SER A 10 -1.95 14.09 -9.70
N MET A 11 -0.68 13.75 -9.52
CA MET A 11 0.07 13.87 -8.27
C MET A 11 0.89 15.14 -8.17
N GLU A 12 1.19 15.79 -9.29
CA GLU A 12 2.01 17.00 -9.30
C GLU A 12 1.32 18.09 -8.46
N ASN A 13 2.01 18.59 -7.43
CA ASN A 13 1.49 19.49 -6.39
C ASN A 13 0.40 18.90 -5.49
N SER A 14 0.35 17.57 -5.34
CA SER A 14 -0.55 16.91 -4.39
C SER A 14 0.01 16.89 -2.96
N GLY A 15 1.29 17.22 -2.81
CA GLY A 15 2.04 17.11 -1.55
C GLY A 15 2.68 15.74 -1.35
N ILE A 16 2.31 14.71 -2.14
CA ILE A 16 3.00 13.40 -2.14
C ILE A 16 4.36 13.53 -2.83
N ASP A 17 4.41 14.30 -3.92
CA ASP A 17 5.63 14.62 -4.66
C ASP A 17 6.59 15.48 -3.83
N ASP A 18 6.07 16.42 -3.04
CA ASP A 18 6.85 17.17 -2.06
C ASP A 18 7.34 16.25 -0.93
N ALA A 19 6.48 15.38 -0.39
CA ALA A 19 6.86 14.42 0.65
C ALA A 19 8.00 13.49 0.23
N TRP A 20 8.06 13.10 -1.05
CA TRP A 20 9.21 12.33 -1.58
C TRP A 20 10.52 13.10 -1.52
N ILE A 21 10.49 14.40 -1.76
CA ILE A 21 11.67 15.26 -1.74
C ILE A 21 12.06 15.56 -0.29
N GLU A 22 11.09 15.90 0.56
CA GLU A 22 11.32 16.22 1.98
C GLU A 22 11.81 15.02 2.78
N ALA A 23 11.33 13.82 2.47
CA ALA A 23 11.79 12.57 3.09
C ALA A 23 13.08 12.02 2.46
N ASP A 24 13.72 12.77 1.55
CA ASP A 24 14.94 12.40 0.82
C ASP A 24 14.85 11.04 0.10
N VAL A 25 13.63 10.65 -0.30
CA VAL A 25 13.39 9.41 -1.05
C VAL A 25 13.80 9.61 -2.51
N TYR A 26 13.44 10.75 -3.08
CA TYR A 26 13.78 11.13 -4.46
C TYR A 26 14.14 12.62 -4.54
N GLY A 27 15.32 12.92 -5.10
CA GLY A 27 15.67 14.31 -5.41
C GLY A 27 14.80 14.93 -6.52
N PRO A 28 14.75 16.27 -6.63
CA PRO A 28 13.81 16.97 -7.52
C PRO A 28 13.87 16.55 -9.00
N ALA A 29 15.07 16.25 -9.51
CA ALA A 29 15.24 15.77 -10.88
C ALA A 29 14.61 14.38 -11.08
N THR A 30 14.78 13.50 -10.10
CA THR A 30 14.21 12.15 -10.11
C THR A 30 12.69 12.19 -9.97
N THR A 31 12.16 13.04 -9.07
CA THR A 31 10.73 13.27 -8.93
C THR A 31 10.08 13.69 -10.24
N ARG A 32 10.68 14.65 -10.98
CA ARG A 32 10.18 15.03 -12.31
C ARG A 32 10.16 13.88 -13.31
N GLN A 33 11.16 12.99 -13.28
CA GLN A 33 11.20 11.83 -14.18
C GLN A 33 10.12 10.80 -13.85
N ILE A 34 9.80 10.63 -12.56
CA ILE A 34 8.70 9.79 -12.08
C ILE A 34 7.36 10.38 -12.54
N LEU A 35 7.09 11.64 -12.21
CA LEU A 35 5.81 12.30 -12.52
C LEU A 35 5.54 12.36 -14.03
N LYS A 36 6.55 12.66 -14.84
CA LYS A 36 6.43 12.67 -16.30
C LYS A 36 6.49 11.26 -16.93
N CYS A 37 6.75 10.24 -16.12
CA CYS A 37 7.00 8.87 -16.54
C CYS A 37 8.00 8.82 -17.72
N THR A 38 9.09 9.58 -17.64
CA THR A 38 10.16 9.52 -18.66
C THR A 38 11.03 8.27 -18.48
N HIS A 39 11.00 7.66 -17.29
CA HIS A 39 11.67 6.41 -16.98
C HIS A 39 10.70 5.40 -16.35
N TYR A 40 10.13 4.52 -17.19
CA TYR A 40 9.01 3.63 -16.81
C TYR A 40 9.23 2.85 -15.51
N LYS A 41 10.35 2.09 -15.42
CA LYS A 41 10.64 1.27 -14.23
C LYS A 41 10.74 2.09 -12.95
N ARG A 42 11.28 3.30 -13.07
CA ARG A 42 11.46 4.21 -11.93
C ARG A 42 10.12 4.75 -11.45
N ALA A 43 9.27 5.17 -12.39
CA ALA A 43 7.92 5.61 -12.08
C ALA A 43 7.11 4.48 -11.43
N LEU A 44 7.14 3.28 -12.02
CA LEU A 44 6.44 2.12 -11.48
C LEU A 44 6.88 1.80 -10.05
N HIS A 45 8.19 1.71 -9.79
CA HIS A 45 8.71 1.43 -8.45
C HIS A 45 8.32 2.53 -7.45
N ALA A 46 8.45 3.81 -7.82
CA ALA A 46 8.10 4.91 -6.93
C ALA A 46 6.63 4.87 -6.51
N HIS A 47 5.72 4.58 -7.45
CA HIS A 47 4.30 4.47 -7.15
C HIS A 47 3.99 3.22 -6.31
N ILE A 48 4.65 2.08 -6.54
CA ILE A 48 4.51 0.87 -5.72
C ILE A 48 5.00 1.11 -4.29
N TYR A 49 6.17 1.73 -4.10
CA TYR A 49 6.68 2.02 -2.75
C TYR A 49 5.76 2.97 -1.99
N SER A 50 5.29 4.01 -2.68
CA SER A 50 4.33 4.94 -2.08
C SER A 50 3.00 4.27 -1.74
N TYR A 51 2.56 3.34 -2.58
CA TYR A 51 1.36 2.54 -2.33
C TYR A 51 1.48 1.74 -1.04
N VAL A 52 2.59 1.01 -0.87
CA VAL A 52 2.84 0.22 0.35
C VAL A 52 2.92 1.13 1.57
N ALA A 53 3.73 2.20 1.53
CA ALA A 53 3.91 3.11 2.66
C ALA A 53 2.61 3.81 3.09
N LEU A 54 1.79 4.26 2.14
CA LEU A 54 0.51 4.90 2.44
C LEU A 54 -0.52 3.92 2.99
N TYR A 55 -0.56 2.68 2.49
CA TYR A 55 -1.41 1.65 3.07
C TYR A 55 -0.96 1.26 4.48
N GLU A 56 0.35 1.17 4.72
CA GLU A 56 0.91 0.91 6.05
C GLU A 56 0.46 1.98 7.05
N MET A 57 0.63 3.26 6.71
CA MET A 57 0.15 4.37 7.55
C MET A 57 -1.37 4.33 7.78
N ALA A 58 -2.15 4.00 6.75
CA ALA A 58 -3.61 3.88 6.88
C ALA A 58 -4.02 2.73 7.79
N LEU A 59 -3.40 1.56 7.62
CA LEU A 59 -3.65 0.36 8.42
C LEU A 59 -3.19 0.55 9.86
N GLU A 60 -2.04 1.16 10.10
CA GLU A 60 -1.54 1.45 11.44
C GLU A 60 -2.53 2.36 12.19
N LYS A 61 -3.06 3.39 11.50
CA LYS A 61 -4.09 4.25 12.08
C LYS A 61 -5.40 3.52 12.32
N PHE A 62 -5.83 2.69 11.38
CA PHE A 62 -7.04 1.88 11.51
C PHE A 62 -6.95 0.92 12.70
N PHE A 63 -5.86 0.18 12.82
CA PHE A 63 -5.64 -0.79 13.90
C PHE A 63 -5.42 -0.12 15.26
N LYS A 64 -4.88 1.10 15.31
CA LYS A 64 -4.86 1.90 16.54
C LYS A 64 -6.26 2.21 17.06
N GLU A 65 -7.23 2.35 16.17
CA GLU A 65 -8.64 2.59 16.52
C GLU A 65 -9.46 1.29 16.65
N ASN A 66 -8.90 0.14 16.26
CA ASN A 66 -9.55 -1.17 16.24
C ASN A 66 -8.57 -2.27 16.69
N SER A 67 -8.01 -2.13 17.89
CA SER A 67 -6.91 -3.00 18.37
C SER A 67 -7.28 -4.48 18.41
N GLN A 68 -8.54 -4.80 18.70
CA GLN A 68 -9.04 -6.18 18.69
C GLN A 68 -8.90 -6.87 17.32
N LEU A 69 -9.03 -6.10 16.22
CA LEU A 69 -8.85 -6.63 14.87
C LEU A 69 -7.37 -6.77 14.52
N LYS A 70 -6.51 -5.93 15.11
CA LYS A 70 -5.05 -6.00 14.94
C LYS A 70 -4.51 -7.35 15.42
N ASP A 71 -4.96 -7.80 16.60
CA ASP A 71 -4.50 -9.04 17.20
C ASP A 71 -4.86 -10.27 16.35
N VAL A 72 -6.03 -10.26 15.71
CA VAL A 72 -6.47 -11.31 14.77
C VAL A 72 -5.53 -11.36 13.56
N CYS A 73 -5.24 -10.20 12.96
CA CYS A 73 -4.35 -10.12 11.80
C CYS A 73 -2.90 -10.48 12.16
N LEU A 74 -2.38 -10.02 13.29
CA LEU A 74 -0.99 -10.28 13.71
C LEU A 74 -0.70 -11.77 13.95
N LYS A 75 -1.63 -12.47 14.61
CA LYS A 75 -1.51 -13.93 14.80
C LYS A 75 -1.46 -14.68 13.47
N ALA A 76 -2.16 -14.17 12.45
CA ALA A 76 -2.12 -14.77 11.13
C ALA A 76 -0.83 -14.45 10.37
N THR A 77 -0.22 -13.28 10.61
CA THR A 77 1.08 -12.92 10.00
C THR A 77 2.26 -13.68 10.59
N GLU A 78 2.22 -14.06 11.89
CA GLU A 78 3.27 -14.86 12.53
C GLU A 78 3.54 -16.18 11.79
N GLY A 79 2.48 -16.85 11.30
CA GLY A 79 2.60 -18.07 10.50
C GLY A 79 3.29 -17.85 9.15
N VAL A 80 3.08 -16.69 8.53
CA VAL A 80 3.74 -16.31 7.27
C VAL A 80 5.21 -15.97 7.50
N GLU A 81 5.52 -15.25 8.57
CA GLU A 81 6.91 -14.91 8.93
C GLU A 81 7.74 -16.16 9.25
N ALA A 82 7.16 -17.11 10.00
CA ALA A 82 7.79 -18.39 10.29
C ALA A 82 8.06 -19.20 9.01
N ALA A 83 7.04 -19.35 8.14
CA ALA A 83 7.19 -20.06 6.86
C ALA A 83 8.21 -19.39 5.92
N CYS A 84 8.29 -18.06 5.93
CA CYS A 84 9.30 -17.32 5.18
C CYS A 84 10.73 -17.50 5.72
N SER A 85 10.89 -17.84 7.00
CA SER A 85 12.18 -17.96 7.67
C SER A 85 12.82 -19.35 7.54
N GLU A 86 12.05 -20.40 7.24
CA GLU A 86 12.54 -21.78 7.12
C GLU A 86 13.24 -22.09 5.77
N GLY A 87 14.14 -23.09 5.76
CA GLY A 87 15.05 -23.46 4.66
C GLY A 87 14.40 -24.15 3.43
N LYS A 88 15.18 -24.32 2.36
CA LYS A 88 14.77 -24.26 0.94
C LYS A 88 13.86 -25.36 0.35
N ASP A 89 13.66 -26.52 0.95
CA ASP A 89 13.08 -27.66 0.21
C ASP A 89 11.57 -27.91 0.44
N THR A 90 10.95 -27.32 1.47
CA THR A 90 9.48 -27.39 1.76
C THR A 90 8.78 -26.02 1.75
N LYS A 91 9.49 -24.98 1.28
CA LYS A 91 9.13 -23.57 1.50
C LYS A 91 7.92 -23.08 0.71
N ALA A 92 7.73 -23.56 -0.51
CA ALA A 92 6.69 -23.03 -1.39
C ALA A 92 5.27 -23.40 -0.91
N GLU A 93 5.09 -24.64 -0.46
CA GLU A 93 3.78 -25.16 -0.04
C GLU A 93 3.38 -24.66 1.35
N SER A 94 4.34 -24.65 2.29
CA SER A 94 4.16 -24.05 3.62
C SER A 94 3.89 -22.54 3.57
N THR A 95 4.63 -21.78 2.74
CA THR A 95 4.38 -20.35 2.56
C THR A 95 3.03 -20.08 1.91
N LYS A 96 2.62 -20.91 0.94
CA LYS A 96 1.32 -20.79 0.28
C LYS A 96 0.17 -21.08 1.26
N GLN A 97 0.32 -22.09 2.10
CA GLN A 97 -0.66 -22.41 3.15
C GLN A 97 -0.76 -21.28 4.18
N ALA A 98 0.37 -20.79 4.69
CA ALA A 98 0.40 -19.65 5.62
C ALA A 98 -0.22 -18.39 5.00
N SER A 99 0.03 -18.15 3.71
CA SER A 99 -0.60 -17.04 2.97
C SER A 99 -2.12 -17.22 2.86
N SER A 100 -2.61 -18.44 2.65
CA SER A 100 -4.06 -18.74 2.68
C SER A 100 -4.64 -18.44 4.05
N THR A 101 -3.98 -18.87 5.13
CA THR A 101 -4.41 -18.60 6.50
C THR A 101 -4.46 -17.11 6.81
N LEU A 102 -3.49 -16.33 6.31
CA LEU A 102 -3.54 -14.86 6.40
C LEU A 102 -4.75 -14.28 5.66
N LEU A 103 -5.01 -14.74 4.43
CA LEU A 103 -6.17 -14.29 3.66
C LEU A 103 -7.50 -14.67 4.32
N GLU A 104 -7.58 -15.84 4.96
CA GLU A 104 -8.74 -16.28 5.73
C GLU A 104 -8.93 -15.46 7.01
N ALA A 105 -7.83 -15.06 7.66
CA ALA A 105 -7.85 -14.18 8.83
C ALA A 105 -8.24 -12.74 8.49
N LEU A 106 -8.05 -12.31 7.23
CA LEU A 106 -8.70 -11.11 6.68
C LEU A 106 -10.18 -11.39 6.45
N THR A 107 -10.90 -11.59 7.55
CA THR A 107 -12.32 -11.93 7.54
C THR A 107 -13.15 -10.82 6.89
N ALA A 108 -14.37 -11.17 6.47
CA ALA A 108 -15.35 -10.19 6.03
C ALA A 108 -15.58 -9.08 7.09
N GLU A 109 -15.41 -9.39 8.37
CA GLU A 109 -15.48 -8.42 9.47
C GLU A 109 -14.37 -7.38 9.39
N VAL A 110 -13.10 -7.79 9.23
CA VAL A 110 -11.95 -6.86 9.12
C VAL A 110 -12.11 -5.96 7.90
N ILE A 111 -12.47 -6.55 6.75
CA ILE A 111 -12.66 -5.81 5.50
C ILE A 111 -13.80 -4.81 5.65
N THR A 112 -14.94 -5.22 6.19
CA THR A 112 -16.11 -4.34 6.40
C THR A 112 -15.79 -3.22 7.38
N ALA A 113 -15.08 -3.52 8.47
CA ALA A 113 -14.65 -2.53 9.45
C ALA A 113 -13.70 -1.50 8.82
N PHE A 114 -12.74 -1.95 8.00
CA PHE A 114 -11.82 -1.06 7.29
C PHE A 114 -12.56 -0.18 6.27
N GLN A 115 -13.50 -0.72 5.51
CA GLN A 115 -14.31 0.04 4.56
C GLN A 115 -15.14 1.13 5.26
N LYS A 116 -15.85 0.78 6.33
CA LYS A 116 -16.62 1.75 7.13
C LYS A 116 -15.72 2.83 7.73
N TRP A 117 -14.56 2.45 8.23
CA TRP A 117 -13.57 3.38 8.76
C TRP A 117 -13.06 4.34 7.67
N LYS A 118 -12.73 3.81 6.48
CA LYS A 118 -12.31 4.58 5.31
C LYS A 118 -13.37 5.61 4.91
N GLU A 119 -14.65 5.23 4.87
CA GLU A 119 -15.76 6.14 4.56
C GLU A 119 -15.87 7.28 5.59
N GLN A 120 -15.77 6.96 6.88
CA GLN A 120 -15.81 7.96 7.94
C GLN A 120 -14.65 8.96 7.83
N LYS A 121 -13.42 8.47 7.57
CA LYS A 121 -12.23 9.33 7.43
C LYS A 121 -12.19 10.09 6.11
N SER A 122 -12.92 9.66 5.09
CA SER A 122 -13.01 10.33 3.77
C SER A 122 -13.63 11.74 3.82
N ARG A 123 -14.19 12.14 4.96
CA ARG A 123 -14.55 13.54 5.24
C ARG A 123 -13.33 14.47 5.30
N LYS A 124 -12.14 13.94 5.59
CA LYS A 124 -10.88 14.69 5.57
C LYS A 124 -10.32 14.69 4.15
N ALA A 125 -10.16 15.89 3.56
CA ALA A 125 -9.74 16.05 2.17
C ALA A 125 -8.41 15.33 1.85
N MET A 126 -7.41 15.47 2.72
CA MET A 126 -6.10 14.82 2.53
C MET A 126 -6.19 13.29 2.56
N PHE A 127 -6.97 12.73 3.51
CA PHE A 127 -7.19 11.29 3.57
C PHE A 127 -7.91 10.78 2.31
N LYS A 128 -8.92 11.50 1.85
CA LYS A 128 -9.64 11.17 0.60
C LYS A 128 -8.70 11.21 -0.61
N ALA A 129 -7.84 12.23 -0.71
CA ALA A 129 -6.85 12.35 -1.78
C ALA A 129 -5.85 11.17 -1.76
N MET A 130 -5.32 10.82 -0.58
CA MET A 130 -4.46 9.67 -0.37
C MET A 130 -5.12 8.36 -0.80
N MET A 131 -6.36 8.09 -0.36
CA MET A 131 -7.05 6.85 -0.73
C MET A 131 -7.41 6.79 -2.21
N ASN A 132 -7.71 7.93 -2.84
CA ASN A 132 -7.92 7.99 -4.28
C ASN A 132 -6.64 7.70 -5.06
N TYR A 133 -5.50 8.21 -4.58
CA TYR A 133 -4.20 7.88 -5.15
C TYR A 133 -3.91 6.38 -5.06
N LEU A 134 -4.08 5.78 -3.87
CA LEU A 134 -3.91 4.34 -3.65
C LEU A 134 -4.75 3.50 -4.63
N HIS A 135 -6.03 3.84 -4.80
CA HIS A 135 -6.91 3.12 -5.71
C HIS A 135 -6.49 3.22 -7.18
N ARG A 136 -5.92 4.36 -7.60
CA ARG A 136 -5.38 4.51 -8.96
C ARG A 136 -4.15 3.65 -9.17
N VAL A 137 -3.25 3.57 -8.18
CA VAL A 137 -2.09 2.68 -8.25
C VAL A 137 -2.54 1.22 -8.33
N GLU A 138 -3.46 0.81 -7.46
CA GLU A 138 -4.05 -0.55 -7.47
C GLU A 138 -4.65 -0.93 -8.83
N THR A 139 -5.40 0.00 -9.42
CA THR A 139 -5.97 -0.18 -10.77
C THR A 139 -4.87 -0.41 -11.80
N ILE A 140 -3.78 0.36 -11.74
CA ILE A 140 -2.66 0.21 -12.68
C ILE A 140 -1.92 -1.13 -12.49
N LEU A 141 -1.80 -1.61 -11.24
CA LEU A 141 -1.15 -2.89 -10.94
C LEU A 141 -2.00 -4.11 -11.29
N SER A 142 -3.30 -3.91 -11.51
CA SER A 142 -4.26 -4.98 -11.86
C SER A 142 -4.50 -5.11 -13.37
N LEU A 143 -3.86 -4.27 -14.19
CA LEU A 143 -3.87 -4.32 -15.66
C LEU A 143 -2.77 -5.23 -16.20
#